data_AF-A0A836FQ71-F1
#
_entry.id   AF-A0A836FQ71-F1
#
_cell.length_a   1.000
_cell.length_b   1.000
_cell.length_c   1.000
_cell.angle_alpha   90.00
_cell.angle_beta   90.00
_cell.angle_gamma   90.00
#
_symmetry.space_group_name_H-M   'P 1'
#
loop_
_entity.id
_entity.type
_entity.pdbx_description
1 polymer ?
#
loop_
_entity_poly.entity_id
_entity_poly.type
_entity_poly.pdbx_seq_one_letter_code
_entity_poly.pdbx_strand_id
1 'polypeptide(L)'
;MRLKFVRALLILALLGNLIVWHRIWRLSMEQNMGLLTPSVTTNEHSQKHQQCLGHLVTIVIRQFENFENDVASMVESVLNSFPGIPVLIVCDELPYPPLELDFANESMKNIKLISLKPEFNKSSEERNPLFYIRTKFVLFLPDATRLLNKQVIQDTIAQVSNLGIVIVPVGKIALHCLELDLKVREWSLKIARVMGTECDSVIGKHVTMLEAKILRRLSDPFLLPFTDALYIQTTAIGAKIHILKNYQFNEGKPLYRNQQAQSKIQQLYRTRERLMFEKLGIKKVTRASGSVEWYGCSRETPRCFGSVINGVPSYLYQHRYTPPCCLAGLRKVTYHVIDKLEEVGIRFWLEGQSLLGAMRHGDILPWDHEVQIGLNRDDLARSPWLVRAKSKPVVDNDGFIWEKATEGEFFKVQYSKVNHLHVNLLPFYTRNGSMTKDAWFLKNRDFPEHFLHPMSSIEFAGRQVPCPNNIRDFLELKYFKGVIENPELPGKFVFD
;
A
#
# COMPACT_ATOMS: atom_id res chain seq x y z
N MET A 1 -47.08 51.00 -36.45
CA MET A 1 -46.06 51.93 -35.91
C MET A 1 -46.10 52.14 -34.38
N ARG A 2 -47.13 51.73 -33.64
CA ARG A 2 -47.23 51.99 -32.18
C ARG A 2 -46.42 51.05 -31.26
N LEU A 3 -45.92 49.91 -31.74
CA LEU A 3 -45.17 48.96 -30.90
C LEU A 3 -43.66 49.28 -30.78
N LYS A 4 -43.06 49.91 -31.79
CA LYS A 4 -41.63 50.25 -31.80
C LYS A 4 -41.30 51.42 -30.86
N PHE A 5 -42.21 52.37 -30.72
CA PHE A 5 -42.05 53.54 -29.86
C PHE A 5 -42.11 53.17 -28.37
N VAL A 6 -43.00 52.25 -27.99
CA VAL A 6 -43.13 51.76 -26.61
C VAL A 6 -41.91 50.93 -26.19
N ARG A 7 -41.33 50.14 -27.10
CA ARG A 7 -40.08 49.40 -26.82
C ARG A 7 -38.89 50.34 -26.62
N ALA A 8 -38.80 51.42 -27.41
CA ALA A 8 -37.72 52.41 -27.24
C ALA A 8 -37.83 53.16 -25.90
N LEU A 9 -39.05 53.53 -25.49
CA LEU A 9 -39.31 54.17 -24.19
C LEU A 9 -38.99 53.25 -23.00
N LEU A 10 -39.31 51.96 -23.09
CA LEU A 10 -38.97 50.97 -22.04
C LEU A 10 -37.46 50.77 -21.91
N ILE A 11 -36.72 50.76 -23.01
CA ILE A 11 -35.25 50.63 -23.00
C ILE A 11 -34.61 51.88 -22.39
N LEU A 12 -35.11 53.08 -22.72
CA LEU A 12 -34.64 54.33 -22.12
C LEU A 12 -34.94 54.42 -20.62
N ALA A 13 -36.10 53.93 -20.17
CA ALA A 13 -36.45 53.87 -18.75
C ALA A 13 -35.55 52.88 -17.97
N LEU A 14 -35.23 51.72 -18.56
CA LEU A 14 -34.31 50.75 -17.97
C LEU A 14 -32.87 51.29 -17.86
N LEU A 15 -32.39 51.99 -18.89
CA LEU A 15 -31.08 52.66 -18.87
C LEU A 15 -31.05 53.78 -17.81
N GLY A 16 -32.12 54.55 -17.68
CA GLY A 16 -32.26 55.56 -16.63
C GLY A 16 -32.16 54.96 -15.22
N ASN A 17 -32.87 53.85 -14.97
CA ASN A 17 -32.82 53.15 -13.67
C ASN A 17 -31.42 52.58 -13.36
N LEU A 18 -30.70 52.06 -14.35
CA LEU A 18 -29.33 51.58 -14.17
C LEU A 18 -28.36 52.71 -13.79
N ILE A 19 -28.50 53.89 -14.39
CA ILE A 19 -27.67 55.06 -14.07
C ILE A 19 -27.95 55.57 -12.66
N VAL A 20 -29.23 55.59 -12.24
CA VAL A 20 -29.63 55.96 -10.88
C VAL A 20 -29.07 54.98 -9.85
N TRP A 21 -29.19 53.67 -10.11
CA TRP A 21 -28.64 52.65 -9.21
C TRP A 21 -27.11 52.73 -9.10
N HIS A 22 -26.41 52.99 -10.20
CA HIS A 22 -24.96 53.20 -10.20
C HIS A 22 -24.55 54.44 -9.39
N ARG A 23 -25.31 55.54 -9.46
CA ARG A 23 -25.04 56.74 -8.63
C ARG A 23 -25.31 56.49 -7.15
N ILE A 24 -26.37 55.75 -6.80
CA ILE A 24 -26.68 55.37 -5.41
C ILE A 24 -25.59 54.45 -4.86
N TRP A 25 -25.13 53.47 -5.64
CA TRP A 25 -24.00 52.60 -5.27
C TRP A 25 -22.74 53.41 -5.01
N ARG A 26 -22.40 54.36 -5.89
CA ARG A 26 -21.20 55.19 -5.75
C ARG A 26 -21.25 56.09 -4.51
N LEU A 27 -22.41 56.67 -4.19
CA LEU A 27 -22.62 57.49 -2.99
C LEU A 27 -22.54 56.66 -1.69
N SER A 28 -22.99 55.41 -1.73
CA SER A 28 -22.84 54.46 -0.60
C SER A 28 -21.37 54.05 -0.37
N MET A 29 -20.59 53.94 -1.45
CA MET A 29 -19.17 53.59 -1.36
C MET A 29 -18.30 54.72 -0.78
N GLU A 30 -18.68 55.98 -1.01
CA GLU A 30 -17.99 57.16 -0.46
C GLU A 30 -18.32 57.42 1.03
N GLN A 31 -19.46 56.95 1.55
CA GLN A 31 -19.82 57.07 2.97
C GLN A 31 -19.13 56.06 3.90
N ASN A 32 -18.61 54.95 3.39
CA ASN A 32 -17.93 53.93 4.21
C ASN A 32 -16.41 54.15 4.37
N MET A 33 -15.85 55.25 3.84
CA MET A 33 -14.41 55.53 3.82
C MET A 33 -13.97 56.78 4.59
N GLY A 34 -14.70 57.17 5.64
CA GLY A 34 -14.28 58.30 6.46
C GLY A 34 -14.92 58.38 7.83
N LEU A 35 -14.34 57.69 8.82
CA LEU A 35 -14.19 58.25 10.18
C LEU A 35 -13.20 57.38 10.98
N LEU A 36 -11.94 57.82 11.01
CA LEU A 36 -10.91 57.38 11.95
C LEU A 36 -10.76 58.48 13.00
N THR A 37 -10.93 58.13 14.28
CA THR A 37 -10.20 58.78 15.39
C THR A 37 -9.74 57.73 16.40
N PRO A 38 -8.63 58.00 17.11
CA PRO A 38 -7.72 56.96 17.57
C PRO A 38 -7.90 56.66 19.06
N SER A 39 -8.05 55.38 19.41
CA SER A 39 -7.76 54.91 20.76
C SER A 39 -7.52 53.41 20.78
N VAL A 40 -6.27 53.04 21.08
CA VAL A 40 -5.84 51.78 21.73
C VAL A 40 -6.32 50.49 21.03
N THR A 41 -5.70 50.16 19.90
CA THR A 41 -5.86 48.85 19.25
C THR A 41 -4.55 48.06 19.28
N THR A 42 -4.41 47.21 20.29
CA THR A 42 -3.47 46.07 20.22
C THR A 42 -4.11 44.71 20.50
N ASN A 43 -5.43 44.62 20.70
CA ASN A 43 -6.09 43.32 20.96
C ASN A 43 -7.23 42.90 20.00
N GLU A 44 -7.93 43.81 19.31
CA GLU A 44 -9.09 43.43 18.49
C GLU A 44 -8.74 42.79 17.13
N HIS A 45 -7.65 43.21 16.48
CA HIS A 45 -7.26 42.67 15.17
C HIS A 45 -6.77 41.21 15.25
N SER A 46 -6.18 40.84 16.40
CA SER A 46 -5.70 39.48 16.70
C SER A 46 -6.88 38.52 16.93
N GLN A 47 -7.93 38.96 17.62
CA GLN A 47 -9.11 38.14 17.94
C GLN A 47 -9.97 37.79 16.72
N LYS A 48 -10.19 38.73 15.78
CA LYS A 48 -10.93 38.44 14.52
C LYS A 48 -10.20 37.43 13.63
N HIS A 49 -8.86 37.50 13.56
CA HIS A 49 -8.07 36.54 12.78
C HIS A 49 -7.98 35.16 13.45
N GLN A 50 -8.00 35.12 14.81
CA GLN A 50 -8.09 33.87 15.56
C GLN A 50 -9.40 33.12 15.33
N GLN A 51 -10.53 33.83 15.17
CA GLN A 51 -11.82 33.22 14.83
C GLN A 51 -11.81 32.57 13.43
N CYS A 52 -11.05 33.09 12.46
CA CYS A 52 -11.01 32.55 11.10
C CYS A 52 -10.27 31.20 11.00
N LEU A 53 -9.17 31.02 11.75
CA LEU A 53 -8.36 29.78 11.72
C LEU A 53 -9.10 28.56 12.31
N GLY A 54 -9.87 28.75 13.38
CA GLY A 54 -10.66 27.69 14.00
C GLY A 54 -11.71 27.07 13.06
N HIS A 55 -12.09 27.78 12.00
CA HIS A 55 -13.00 27.29 10.96
C HIS A 55 -12.28 26.62 9.77
N LEU A 56 -10.95 26.78 9.65
CA LEU A 56 -10.19 26.31 8.50
C LEU A 56 -9.39 25.03 8.77
N VAL A 57 -8.99 24.78 10.02
CA VAL A 57 -8.11 23.66 10.39
C VAL A 57 -8.70 22.82 11.51
N THR A 58 -8.68 21.51 11.37
CA THR A 58 -8.87 20.55 12.47
C THR A 58 -7.55 19.91 12.84
N ILE A 59 -7.20 19.94 14.12
CA ILE A 59 -6.01 19.25 14.64
C ILE A 59 -6.38 17.80 14.92
N VAL A 60 -5.51 16.88 14.51
CA VAL A 60 -5.65 15.46 14.79
C VAL A 60 -4.39 14.92 15.45
N ILE A 61 -4.58 14.23 16.58
CA ILE A 61 -3.52 13.58 17.34
C ILE A 61 -3.78 12.07 17.25
N ARG A 62 -2.92 11.37 16.52
CA ARG A 62 -3.11 9.93 16.23
C ARG A 62 -2.03 9.03 16.80
N GLN A 63 -0.78 9.50 16.85
CA GLN A 63 0.38 8.70 17.23
C GLN A 63 0.96 9.19 18.56
N PHE A 64 0.57 8.50 19.63
CA PHE A 64 1.04 8.65 21.01
C PHE A 64 0.89 7.31 21.73
N GLU A 65 1.52 7.14 22.89
CA GLU A 65 1.44 5.90 23.66
C GLU A 65 0.86 6.09 25.07
N ASN A 66 -0.03 5.18 25.47
CA ASN A 66 -0.72 5.30 26.76
C ASN A 66 0.23 5.24 27.97
N PHE A 67 1.34 4.52 27.87
CA PHE A 67 2.26 4.32 29.00
C PHE A 67 3.17 5.54 29.25
N GLU A 68 3.37 6.39 28.26
CA GLU A 68 4.18 7.61 28.35
C GLU A 68 3.84 8.52 27.16
N ASN A 69 3.24 9.67 27.44
CA ASN A 69 2.84 10.67 26.44
C ASN A 69 2.87 12.10 27.01
N ASP A 70 2.66 13.08 26.14
CA ASP A 70 2.60 14.51 26.44
C ASP A 70 1.35 15.16 25.80
N VAL A 71 0.30 14.36 25.60
CA VAL A 71 -0.91 14.75 24.85
C VAL A 71 -1.67 15.86 25.57
N ALA A 72 -1.86 15.75 26.88
CA ALA A 72 -2.60 16.74 27.66
C ALA A 72 -1.96 18.14 27.56
N SER A 73 -0.68 18.25 27.90
CA SER A 73 0.06 19.53 27.81
C SER A 73 0.22 20.04 26.37
N MET A 74 0.27 19.16 25.38
CA MET A 74 0.22 19.57 23.96
C MET A 74 -1.12 20.20 23.61
N VAL A 75 -2.22 19.59 24.02
CA VAL A 75 -3.58 20.08 23.78
C VAL A 75 -3.81 21.42 24.48
N GLU A 76 -3.36 21.57 25.73
CA GLU A 76 -3.40 22.86 26.44
C GLU A 76 -2.60 23.95 25.71
N SER A 77 -1.39 23.63 25.23
CA SER A 77 -0.58 24.57 24.43
C SER A 77 -1.29 25.01 23.14
N VAL A 78 -2.01 24.09 22.50
CA VAL A 78 -2.83 24.37 21.33
C VAL A 78 -3.98 25.31 21.68
N LEU A 79 -4.76 25.00 22.72
CA LEU A 79 -5.90 25.80 23.14
C LEU A 79 -5.50 27.21 23.60
N ASN A 80 -4.36 27.34 24.30
CA ASN A 80 -3.82 28.64 24.70
C ASN A 80 -3.52 29.55 23.49
N SER A 81 -3.11 28.95 22.36
CA SER A 81 -2.85 29.68 21.12
C SER A 81 -4.14 29.90 20.31
N PHE A 82 -5.01 28.89 20.28
CA PHE A 82 -6.21 28.81 19.46
C PHE A 82 -7.38 28.20 20.24
N PRO A 83 -8.09 29.00 21.06
CA PRO A 83 -9.12 28.47 21.96
C PRO A 83 -10.27 27.74 21.27
N GLY A 84 -10.63 28.13 20.04
CA GLY A 84 -11.75 27.57 19.28
C GLY A 84 -11.38 26.50 18.25
N ILE A 85 -10.13 26.05 18.16
CA ILE A 85 -9.71 25.10 17.12
C ILE A 85 -10.24 23.69 17.43
N PRO A 86 -10.89 22.98 16.49
CA PRO A 86 -11.30 21.60 16.72
C PRO A 86 -10.09 20.69 16.88
N VAL A 87 -10.07 19.88 17.95
CA VAL A 87 -9.00 18.91 18.23
C VAL A 87 -9.61 17.51 18.34
N LEU A 88 -9.10 16.56 17.54
CA LEU A 88 -9.50 15.17 17.59
C LEU A 88 -8.33 14.32 18.12
N ILE A 89 -8.54 13.62 19.22
CA ILE A 89 -7.61 12.62 19.75
C ILE A 89 -8.13 11.26 19.31
N VAL A 90 -7.42 10.60 18.40
CA VAL A 90 -7.85 9.35 17.78
C VAL A 90 -7.04 8.20 18.35
N CYS A 91 -7.72 7.24 18.95
CA CYS A 91 -7.12 6.08 19.60
C CYS A 91 -7.82 4.79 19.17
N ASP A 92 -7.07 3.68 19.10
CA ASP A 92 -7.68 2.36 18.80
C ASP A 92 -8.63 1.95 19.91
N GLU A 93 -8.20 2.15 21.16
CA GLU A 93 -8.96 1.94 22.38
C GLU A 93 -8.78 3.14 23.31
N LEU A 94 -9.70 3.33 24.27
CA LEU A 94 -9.59 4.42 25.23
C LEU A 94 -8.28 4.33 26.03
N PRO A 95 -7.53 5.45 26.16
CA PRO A 95 -6.24 5.46 26.84
C PRO A 95 -6.39 5.15 28.33
N TYR A 96 -5.49 4.31 28.84
CA TYR A 96 -5.30 4.07 30.27
C TYR A 96 -3.80 4.16 30.63
N PRO A 97 -3.40 4.99 31.61
CA PRO A 97 -4.26 5.87 32.42
C PRO A 97 -5.01 6.92 31.58
N PRO A 98 -6.17 7.42 32.04
CA PRO A 98 -6.91 8.47 31.35
C PRO A 98 -6.01 9.69 31.10
N LEU A 99 -6.21 10.34 29.96
CA LEU A 99 -5.50 11.60 29.67
C LEU A 99 -5.93 12.65 30.69
N GLU A 100 -4.98 13.47 31.14
CA GLU A 100 -5.20 14.59 32.07
C GLU A 100 -5.90 15.76 31.36
N LEU A 101 -7.12 15.52 30.87
CA LEU A 101 -7.96 16.48 30.16
C LEU A 101 -9.31 16.56 30.85
N ASP A 102 -9.74 17.77 31.22
CA ASP A 102 -11.04 18.01 31.82
C ASP A 102 -12.08 18.31 30.74
N PHE A 103 -12.74 17.25 30.26
CA PHE A 103 -13.81 17.38 29.26
C PHE A 103 -15.08 18.08 29.78
N ALA A 104 -15.22 18.28 31.11
CA ALA A 104 -16.32 19.06 31.66
C ALA A 104 -16.07 20.57 31.58
N ASN A 105 -14.82 20.98 31.35
CA ASN A 105 -14.45 22.38 31.22
C ASN A 105 -14.96 22.97 29.89
N GLU A 106 -15.64 24.11 29.98
CA GLU A 106 -16.15 24.89 28.84
C GLU A 106 -15.07 25.21 27.80
N SER A 107 -13.82 25.43 28.24
CA SER A 107 -12.68 25.71 27.36
C SER A 107 -12.23 24.52 26.50
N MET A 108 -12.70 23.31 26.81
CA MET A 108 -12.32 22.06 26.14
C MET A 108 -13.44 21.47 25.26
N LYS A 109 -14.56 22.20 25.05
CA LYS A 109 -15.73 21.74 24.28
C LYS A 109 -15.44 21.31 22.84
N ASN A 110 -14.38 21.84 22.26
CA ASN A 110 -13.89 21.60 20.90
C ASN A 110 -12.93 20.40 20.81
N ILE A 111 -12.61 19.74 21.93
CA ILE A 111 -11.80 18.52 21.96
C ILE A 111 -12.72 17.29 21.92
N LYS A 112 -12.38 16.32 21.07
CA LYS A 112 -13.08 15.03 21.02
C LYS A 112 -12.09 13.88 21.11
N LEU A 113 -12.35 12.96 22.03
CA LEU A 113 -11.66 11.67 22.12
C LEU A 113 -12.46 10.63 21.33
N ILE A 114 -11.84 10.03 20.31
CA ILE A 114 -12.49 9.10 19.39
C ILE A 114 -11.81 7.74 19.49
N SER A 115 -12.58 6.75 19.94
CA SER A 115 -12.20 5.33 19.96
C SER A 115 -12.61 4.66 18.65
N LEU A 116 -11.67 4.00 17.97
CA LEU A 116 -11.94 3.26 16.74
C LEU A 116 -12.55 1.86 17.01
N LYS A 117 -12.40 1.34 18.23
CA LYS A 117 -12.93 0.04 18.66
C LYS A 117 -14.45 -0.02 18.47
N PRO A 118 -15.00 -1.11 17.89
CA PRO A 118 -16.44 -1.35 17.89
C PRO A 118 -17.02 -1.41 19.31
N GLU A 119 -18.11 -0.67 19.54
CA GLU A 119 -18.83 -0.61 20.83
C GLU A 119 -20.34 -0.75 20.56
N PHE A 120 -21.07 -1.45 21.42
CA PHE A 120 -22.50 -1.73 21.21
C PHE A 120 -23.40 -0.49 21.27
N ASN A 121 -22.94 0.58 21.91
CA ASN A 121 -23.69 1.81 22.14
C ASN A 121 -23.28 2.97 21.21
N LYS A 122 -22.42 2.72 20.22
CA LYS A 122 -21.97 3.75 19.25
C LYS A 122 -22.22 3.33 17.82
N SER A 123 -22.69 4.26 17.02
CA SER A 123 -22.86 4.08 15.58
C SER A 123 -21.52 3.98 14.84
N SER A 124 -21.56 3.57 13.57
CA SER A 124 -20.38 3.57 12.70
C SER A 124 -19.83 4.98 12.47
N GLU A 125 -20.72 5.98 12.35
CA GLU A 125 -20.34 7.38 12.12
C GLU A 125 -19.62 7.99 13.32
N GLU A 126 -20.09 7.73 14.53
CA GLU A 126 -19.49 8.24 15.77
C GLU A 126 -18.09 7.69 16.03
N ARG A 127 -17.74 6.54 15.45
CA ARG A 127 -16.39 5.95 15.52
C ARG A 127 -15.47 6.43 14.42
N ASN A 128 -15.99 7.06 13.37
CA ASN A 128 -15.22 7.47 12.21
C ASN A 128 -14.65 8.89 12.42
N PRO A 129 -13.33 9.09 12.53
CA PRO A 129 -12.78 10.43 12.74
C PRO A 129 -13.10 11.40 11.60
N LEU A 130 -13.29 10.91 10.36
CA LEU A 130 -13.66 11.75 9.22
C LEU A 130 -15.02 12.44 9.41
N PHE A 131 -15.94 11.87 10.20
CA PHE A 131 -17.24 12.46 10.51
C PHE A 131 -17.11 13.80 11.24
N TYR A 132 -16.07 13.94 12.08
CA TYR A 132 -15.83 15.14 12.87
C TYR A 132 -14.97 16.19 12.15
N ILE A 133 -14.35 15.84 11.03
CA ILE A 133 -13.53 16.75 10.21
C ILE A 133 -14.43 17.53 9.24
N ARG A 134 -14.82 18.74 9.65
CA ARG A 134 -15.65 19.67 8.86
C ARG A 134 -14.86 20.80 8.21
N THR A 135 -13.60 20.94 8.57
CA THR A 135 -12.70 22.00 8.11
C THR A 135 -12.04 21.63 6.78
N LYS A 136 -11.48 22.63 6.08
CA LYS A 136 -10.82 22.42 4.78
C LYS A 136 -9.49 21.69 4.94
N PHE A 137 -8.75 21.98 5.99
CA PHE A 137 -7.42 21.44 6.23
C PHE A 137 -7.36 20.62 7.53
N VAL A 138 -6.49 19.63 7.54
CA VAL A 138 -6.22 18.80 8.71
C VAL A 138 -4.76 18.92 9.06
N LEU A 139 -4.48 19.20 10.32
CA LEU A 139 -3.13 19.31 10.88
C LEU A 139 -2.88 18.13 11.83
N PHE A 140 -2.04 17.19 11.40
CA PHE A 140 -1.61 16.08 12.24
C PHE A 140 -0.43 16.48 13.10
N LEU A 141 -0.61 16.41 14.41
CA LEU A 141 0.44 16.68 15.39
C LEU A 141 0.94 15.36 15.99
N PRO A 142 2.25 15.06 15.89
CA PRO A 142 2.83 13.99 16.68
C PRO A 142 2.89 14.40 18.15
N ASP A 143 2.92 13.43 19.05
CA ASP A 143 3.00 13.68 20.49
C ASP A 143 4.22 14.54 20.87
N ALA A 144 4.10 15.27 21.99
CA ALA A 144 5.09 16.22 22.45
C ALA A 144 5.48 17.26 21.39
N THR A 145 4.51 17.83 20.70
CA THR A 145 4.67 18.99 19.83
C THR A 145 4.17 20.25 20.55
N ARG A 146 4.79 21.40 20.29
CA ARG A 146 4.37 22.70 20.82
C ARG A 146 4.29 23.71 19.69
N LEU A 147 3.26 24.55 19.73
CA LEU A 147 3.09 25.65 18.79
C LEU A 147 4.08 26.75 19.12
N LEU A 148 4.83 27.23 18.12
CA LEU A 148 5.83 28.28 18.30
C LEU A 148 5.21 29.66 18.10
N ASN A 149 4.49 29.84 16.99
CA ASN A 149 3.78 31.07 16.66
C ASN A 149 2.56 30.75 15.77
N LYS A 150 1.50 31.54 15.90
CA LYS A 150 0.29 31.46 15.06
C LYS A 150 0.60 31.66 13.57
N GLN A 151 1.62 32.47 13.27
CA GLN A 151 2.08 32.72 11.90
C GLN A 151 2.49 31.44 11.16
N VAL A 152 3.11 30.48 11.87
CA VAL A 152 3.54 29.22 11.25
C VAL A 152 2.35 28.48 10.65
N ILE A 153 1.22 28.41 11.36
CA ILE A 153 0.02 27.73 10.85
C ILE A 153 -0.56 28.49 9.65
N GLN A 154 -0.63 29.82 9.71
CA GLN A 154 -1.13 30.64 8.60
C GLN A 154 -0.30 30.47 7.33
N ASP A 155 1.02 30.55 7.46
CA ASP A 155 1.94 30.36 6.34
C ASP A 155 1.84 28.95 5.78
N THR A 156 1.74 27.95 6.66
CA THR A 156 1.56 26.55 6.24
C THR A 156 0.25 26.39 5.46
N ILE A 157 -0.85 27.07 5.84
CA ILE A 157 -2.15 27.02 5.12
C ILE A 157 -2.02 27.59 3.71
N ALA A 158 -1.28 28.70 3.57
CA ALA A 158 -1.00 29.27 2.26
C ALA A 158 -0.22 28.30 1.37
N GLN A 159 0.76 27.59 1.92
CA GLN A 159 1.54 26.59 1.19
C GLN A 159 0.73 25.33 0.83
N VAL A 160 -0.06 24.78 1.77
CA VAL A 160 -0.91 23.59 1.50
C VAL A 160 -1.91 23.84 0.40
N SER A 161 -2.45 25.06 0.30
CA SER A 161 -3.41 25.40 -0.75
C SER A 161 -2.84 25.24 -2.17
N ASN A 162 -1.52 25.34 -2.33
CA ASN A 162 -0.83 25.17 -3.61
C ASN A 162 -0.19 23.79 -3.77
N LEU A 163 0.35 23.23 -2.68
CA LEU A 163 1.19 22.03 -2.70
C LEU A 163 0.46 20.74 -2.29
N GLY A 164 -0.77 20.85 -1.76
CA GLY A 164 -1.62 19.72 -1.38
C GLY A 164 -1.28 19.09 -0.03
N ILE A 165 -0.05 18.60 0.14
CA ILE A 165 0.45 18.06 1.42
C ILE A 165 1.79 18.74 1.73
N VAL A 166 1.89 19.29 2.93
CA VAL A 166 3.14 19.88 3.42
C VAL A 166 3.48 19.34 4.80
N ILE A 167 4.76 19.33 5.11
CA ILE A 167 5.27 18.92 6.41
C ILE A 167 6.23 19.96 6.97
N VAL A 168 6.27 20.03 8.30
CA VAL A 168 7.12 20.96 9.04
C VAL A 168 7.85 20.20 10.15
N PRO A 169 9.19 20.35 10.30
CA PRO A 169 9.94 19.66 11.36
C PRO A 169 9.49 20.07 12.77
N VAL A 170 9.58 19.13 13.71
CA VAL A 170 9.39 19.36 15.14
C VAL A 170 10.75 19.26 15.84
N GLY A 171 11.14 20.34 16.52
CA GLY A 171 12.46 20.43 17.15
C GLY A 171 13.60 20.62 16.14
N LYS A 172 14.84 20.53 16.63
CA LYS A 172 16.05 20.69 15.82
C LYS A 172 16.46 19.38 15.14
N ILE A 173 15.52 18.76 14.41
CA ILE A 173 15.72 17.47 13.74
C ILE A 173 15.78 17.67 12.23
N ALA A 174 16.75 17.02 11.58
CA ALA A 174 16.82 16.96 10.12
C ALA A 174 15.79 15.95 9.60
N LEU A 175 14.95 16.37 8.65
CA LEU A 175 14.03 15.49 7.95
C LEU A 175 14.71 14.87 6.74
N HIS A 176 14.54 13.55 6.56
CA HIS A 176 15.07 12.84 5.40
C HIS A 176 13.94 12.44 4.45
N CYS A 177 14.09 12.85 3.20
CA CYS A 177 13.12 12.63 2.14
C CYS A 177 13.28 11.21 1.56
N LEU A 178 12.15 10.52 1.39
CA LEU A 178 12.08 9.18 0.83
C LEU A 178 11.17 9.16 -0.41
N GLU A 179 11.60 8.43 -1.42
CA GLU A 179 10.79 8.04 -2.56
C GLU A 179 10.26 6.62 -2.35
N LEU A 180 8.98 6.41 -2.69
CA LEU A 180 8.27 5.15 -2.53
C LEU A 180 7.84 4.62 -3.90
N ASP A 181 8.52 3.60 -4.41
CA ASP A 181 8.10 2.84 -5.58
C ASP A 181 7.14 1.72 -5.16
N LEU A 182 5.84 2.02 -5.22
CA LEU A 182 4.77 1.12 -4.84
C LEU A 182 4.24 0.35 -6.06
N LYS A 183 4.53 -0.95 -6.10
CA LYS A 183 4.03 -1.87 -7.13
C LYS A 183 2.89 -2.71 -6.58
N VAL A 184 1.68 -2.16 -6.63
CA VAL A 184 0.46 -2.79 -6.07
C VAL A 184 0.20 -4.18 -6.66
N ARG A 185 0.34 -4.35 -7.98
CA ARG A 185 0.17 -5.65 -8.66
C ARG A 185 1.19 -6.69 -8.20
N GLU A 186 2.38 -6.26 -7.81
CA GLU A 186 3.50 -7.11 -7.37
C GLU A 186 3.63 -7.18 -5.84
N TRP A 187 2.68 -6.63 -5.08
CA TRP A 187 2.69 -6.64 -3.60
C TRP A 187 3.98 -6.07 -3.01
N SER A 188 4.64 -5.16 -3.73
CA SER A 188 6.02 -4.77 -3.44
C SER A 188 6.12 -3.27 -3.21
N LEU A 189 6.92 -2.88 -2.22
CA LEU A 189 7.29 -1.51 -1.94
C LEU A 189 8.81 -1.40 -1.95
N LYS A 190 9.35 -0.47 -2.73
CA LYS A 190 10.77 -0.12 -2.69
C LYS A 190 10.92 1.31 -2.17
N ILE A 191 11.80 1.47 -1.20
CA ILE A 191 12.06 2.74 -0.52
C ILE A 191 13.47 3.20 -0.89
N ALA A 192 13.60 4.42 -1.38
CA ALA A 192 14.88 5.03 -1.69
C ALA A 192 15.02 6.37 -0.96
N ARG A 193 16.24 6.72 -0.54
CA ARG A 193 16.54 8.07 -0.02
C ARG A 193 16.74 9.00 -1.21
N VAL A 194 16.12 10.16 -1.16
CA VAL A 194 16.25 11.21 -2.18
C VAL A 194 16.65 12.53 -1.56
N MET A 195 17.31 13.37 -2.35
CA MET A 195 17.66 14.72 -1.97
C MET A 195 16.56 15.67 -2.42
N GLY A 196 16.14 16.61 -1.57
CA GLY A 196 15.17 17.62 -1.94
C GLY A 196 14.20 17.97 -0.82
N THR A 197 13.09 18.57 -1.21
CA THR A 197 11.95 18.92 -0.36
C THR A 197 10.65 18.26 -0.82
N GLU A 198 10.63 17.63 -1.99
CA GLU A 198 9.47 16.91 -2.49
C GLU A 198 9.73 15.40 -2.37
N CYS A 199 8.86 14.68 -1.67
CA CYS A 199 9.01 13.26 -1.35
C CYS A 199 7.67 12.51 -1.51
N ASP A 200 7.74 11.20 -1.30
CA ASP A 200 6.58 10.35 -1.02
C ASP A 200 6.40 10.11 0.48
N SER A 201 7.51 10.01 1.23
CA SER A 201 7.53 9.80 2.68
C SER A 201 8.72 10.51 3.32
N VAL A 202 8.67 10.71 4.65
CA VAL A 202 9.73 11.39 5.40
C VAL A 202 10.06 10.67 6.70
N ILE A 203 11.36 10.59 6.99
CA ILE A 203 11.91 10.15 8.27
C ILE A 203 12.20 11.37 9.15
N GLY A 204 11.77 11.30 10.40
CA GLY A 204 12.00 12.32 11.44
C GLY A 204 10.67 12.80 12.04
N LYS A 205 10.70 13.43 13.21
CA LYS A 205 9.49 13.95 13.86
C LYS A 205 9.01 15.22 13.15
N HIS A 206 7.79 15.20 12.64
CA HIS A 206 7.24 16.31 11.85
C HIS A 206 5.73 16.43 12.02
N VAL A 207 5.23 17.65 11.82
CA VAL A 207 3.82 17.98 11.65
C VAL A 207 3.45 17.78 10.19
N THR A 208 2.25 17.25 9.93
CA THR A 208 1.73 17.04 8.57
C THR A 208 0.45 17.82 8.38
N MET A 209 0.38 18.66 7.34
CA MET A 209 -0.86 19.35 6.98
C MET A 209 -1.27 19.03 5.56
N LEU A 210 -2.57 18.78 5.38
CA LEU A 210 -3.15 18.41 4.10
C LEU A 210 -4.60 18.87 3.98
N GLU A 211 -5.13 18.87 2.77
CA GLU A 211 -6.56 19.07 2.54
C GLU A 211 -7.39 17.86 3.01
N ALA A 212 -8.47 18.10 3.75
CA ALA A 212 -9.35 17.05 4.28
C ALA A 212 -9.92 16.12 3.20
N LYS A 213 -10.07 16.61 1.95
CA LYS A 213 -10.52 15.82 0.80
C LYS A 213 -9.56 14.67 0.46
N ILE A 214 -8.26 14.81 0.76
CA ILE A 214 -7.26 13.77 0.52
C ILE A 214 -7.55 12.57 1.43
N LEU A 215 -7.85 12.79 2.71
CA LEU A 215 -8.15 11.71 3.66
C LEU A 215 -9.36 10.87 3.24
N ARG A 216 -10.36 11.49 2.61
CA ARG A 216 -11.56 10.81 2.11
C ARG A 216 -11.29 9.91 0.90
N ARG A 217 -10.14 10.08 0.24
CA ARG A 217 -9.69 9.21 -0.87
C ARG A 217 -8.83 8.04 -0.39
N LEU A 218 -8.40 8.04 0.87
CA LEU A 218 -7.59 6.96 1.45
C LEU A 218 -8.48 5.86 1.99
N SER A 219 -8.00 4.62 1.97
CA SER A 219 -8.77 3.46 2.44
C SER A 219 -8.84 3.40 3.97
N ASP A 220 -7.75 3.71 4.66
CA ASP A 220 -7.66 3.76 6.13
C ASP A 220 -6.73 4.90 6.55
N PRO A 221 -7.22 6.17 6.58
CA PRO A 221 -6.39 7.35 6.82
C PRO A 221 -5.77 7.43 8.23
N PHE A 222 -6.18 6.56 9.16
CA PHE A 222 -5.71 6.57 10.56
C PHE A 222 -5.04 5.26 10.98
N LEU A 223 -4.62 4.44 10.01
CA LEU A 223 -3.85 3.20 10.23
C LEU A 223 -2.51 3.50 10.92
N LEU A 224 -2.02 2.61 11.80
CA LEU A 224 -0.72 2.73 12.46
C LEU A 224 0.34 1.80 11.82
N PRO A 225 1.65 2.17 11.82
CA PRO A 225 2.22 3.43 12.29
C PRO A 225 1.78 4.60 11.41
N PHE A 226 1.32 5.69 12.03
CA PHE A 226 0.45 6.67 11.36
C PHE A 226 1.09 7.32 10.14
N THR A 227 2.28 7.88 10.30
CA THR A 227 2.99 8.58 9.22
C THR A 227 3.28 7.64 8.05
N ASP A 228 3.74 6.43 8.33
CA ASP A 228 4.14 5.48 7.31
C ASP A 228 2.92 5.00 6.52
N ALA A 229 1.85 4.66 7.22
CA ALA A 229 0.60 4.22 6.62
C ALA A 229 -0.08 5.34 5.82
N LEU A 230 -0.05 6.57 6.32
CA LEU A 230 -0.57 7.74 5.62
C LEU A 230 0.18 7.93 4.30
N TYR A 231 1.52 7.94 4.35
CA TYR A 231 2.35 8.24 3.19
C TYR A 231 2.34 7.16 2.11
N ILE A 232 2.28 5.89 2.50
CA ILE A 232 2.10 4.81 1.52
C ILE A 232 0.76 4.98 0.77
N GLN A 233 -0.31 5.34 1.48
CA GLN A 233 -1.62 5.54 0.87
C GLN A 233 -1.69 6.81 0.01
N THR A 234 -1.04 7.91 0.42
CA THR A 234 -0.97 9.13 -0.40
C THR A 234 -0.16 8.91 -1.67
N THR A 235 0.93 8.13 -1.59
CA THR A 235 1.71 7.70 -2.76
C THR A 235 0.85 6.92 -3.74
N ALA A 236 0.00 6.02 -3.25
CA ALA A 236 -0.88 5.21 -4.09
C ALA A 236 -1.90 6.04 -4.89
N ILE A 237 -2.26 7.24 -4.43
CA ILE A 237 -3.15 8.17 -5.13
C ILE A 237 -2.40 9.30 -5.87
N GLY A 238 -1.07 9.22 -5.95
CA GLY A 238 -0.20 10.15 -6.66
C GLY A 238 0.05 11.49 -5.96
N ALA A 239 -0.20 11.58 -4.64
CA ALA A 239 0.02 12.82 -3.89
C ALA A 239 1.45 12.85 -3.31
N LYS A 240 2.17 13.94 -3.61
CA LYS A 240 3.52 14.22 -3.10
C LYS A 240 3.48 15.08 -1.84
N ILE A 241 4.48 14.92 -0.99
CA ILE A 241 4.64 15.70 0.25
C ILE A 241 5.77 16.71 0.10
N HIS A 242 5.58 17.90 0.67
CA HIS A 242 6.52 19.01 0.54
C HIS A 242 7.05 19.48 1.91
N ILE A 243 8.37 19.43 2.08
CA ILE A 243 9.05 19.83 3.32
C ILE A 243 9.24 21.34 3.35
N LEU A 244 8.66 22.01 4.34
CA LEU A 244 8.85 23.45 4.56
C LEU A 244 10.02 23.69 5.52
N LYS A 245 11.23 23.87 4.97
CA LYS A 245 12.48 24.01 5.74
C LYS A 245 12.59 25.30 6.56
N ASN A 246 11.88 26.36 6.18
CA ASN A 246 11.96 27.67 6.84
C ASN A 246 11.06 27.77 8.08
N TYR A 247 10.34 26.70 8.40
CA TYR A 247 9.38 26.65 9.49
C TYR A 247 9.74 25.51 10.43
N GLN A 248 9.40 25.68 11.70
CA GLN A 248 9.66 24.68 12.74
C GLN A 248 8.60 24.78 13.83
N PHE A 249 8.22 23.62 14.36
CA PHE A 249 7.47 23.51 15.61
C PHE A 249 8.41 23.20 16.78
N ASN A 250 8.02 23.60 17.98
CA ASN A 250 8.80 23.30 19.17
C ASN A 250 8.53 21.87 19.65
N GLU A 251 9.54 21.28 20.28
CA GLU A 251 9.39 20.01 20.96
C GLU A 251 8.93 20.24 22.40
N GLY A 252 7.99 19.42 22.85
CA GLY A 252 7.45 19.41 24.21
C GLY A 252 8.32 18.58 25.16
N LYS A 253 7.66 17.85 26.05
CA LYS A 253 8.35 16.96 27.00
C LYS A 253 9.08 15.86 26.22
N PRO A 254 10.36 15.61 26.50
CA PRO A 254 11.08 14.50 25.88
C PRO A 254 10.54 13.17 26.42
N LEU A 255 10.11 12.29 25.52
CA LEU A 255 9.50 11.00 25.84
C LEU A 255 10.46 9.84 25.59
N TYR A 256 10.23 8.71 26.25
CA TYR A 256 10.88 7.42 26.02
C TYR A 256 12.40 7.44 26.27
N ARG A 257 12.84 8.14 27.31
CA ARG A 257 14.27 8.26 27.65
C ARG A 257 14.87 6.99 28.22
N ASN A 258 14.08 6.20 28.95
CA ASN A 258 14.56 4.98 29.59
C ASN A 258 14.56 3.79 28.60
N GLN A 259 15.47 2.83 28.83
CA GLN A 259 15.66 1.68 27.93
C GLN A 259 14.41 0.78 27.81
N GLN A 260 13.64 0.66 28.88
CA GLN A 260 12.41 -0.15 28.89
C GLN A 260 11.35 0.45 27.97
N ALA A 261 11.15 1.77 28.02
CA ALA A 261 10.25 2.52 27.16
C ALA A 261 10.70 2.42 25.70
N GLN A 262 11.99 2.59 25.41
CA GLN A 262 12.54 2.45 24.06
C GLN A 262 12.29 1.06 23.48
N SER A 263 12.53 0.01 24.27
CA SER A 263 12.26 -1.38 23.85
C SER A 263 10.77 -1.60 23.56
N LYS A 264 9.89 -1.05 24.41
CA LYS A 264 8.43 -1.14 24.23
C LYS A 264 7.97 -0.42 22.96
N ILE A 265 8.49 0.78 22.67
CA ILE A 265 8.22 1.50 21.43
C ILE A 265 8.67 0.69 20.21
N GLN A 266 9.88 0.15 20.25
CA GLN A 266 10.40 -0.63 19.12
C GLN A 266 9.55 -1.88 18.86
N GLN A 267 9.11 -2.57 19.91
CA GLN A 267 8.21 -3.71 19.79
C GLN A 267 6.84 -3.30 19.21
N LEU A 268 6.24 -2.23 19.72
CA LEU A 268 4.95 -1.72 19.23
C LEU A 268 5.04 -1.30 17.76
N TYR A 269 6.12 -0.60 17.38
CA TYR A 269 6.35 -0.20 15.99
C TYR A 269 6.44 -1.43 15.07
N ARG A 270 7.25 -2.44 15.43
CA ARG A 270 7.39 -3.68 14.63
C ARG A 270 6.05 -4.41 14.46
N THR A 271 5.25 -4.50 15.52
CA THR A 271 3.93 -5.13 15.47
C THR A 271 2.98 -4.35 14.56
N ARG A 272 2.90 -3.02 14.73
CA ARG A 272 2.03 -2.15 13.92
C ARG A 272 2.47 -2.14 12.46
N GLU A 273 3.76 -2.08 12.19
CA GLU A 273 4.31 -2.11 10.83
C GLU A 273 3.92 -3.40 10.09
N ARG A 274 4.03 -4.56 10.77
CA ARG A 274 3.57 -5.83 10.20
C ARG A 274 2.08 -5.80 9.87
N LEU A 275 1.24 -5.33 10.80
CA LEU A 275 -0.21 -5.20 10.58
C LEU A 275 -0.54 -4.20 9.46
N MET A 276 0.20 -3.11 9.35
CA MET A 276 0.05 -2.11 8.29
C MET A 276 0.31 -2.75 6.92
N PHE A 277 1.46 -3.40 6.74
CA PHE A 277 1.79 -4.03 5.46
C PHE A 277 0.84 -5.18 5.11
N GLU A 278 0.38 -5.94 6.10
CA GLU A 278 -0.66 -6.95 5.91
C GLU A 278 -1.96 -6.33 5.38
N LYS A 279 -2.48 -5.30 6.05
CA LYS A 279 -3.71 -4.60 5.64
C LYS A 279 -3.60 -3.93 4.28
N LEU A 280 -2.46 -3.32 3.96
CA LEU A 280 -2.21 -2.67 2.67
C LEU A 280 -1.87 -3.68 1.55
N GLY A 281 -1.72 -4.97 1.88
CA GLY A 281 -1.37 -6.01 0.91
C GLY A 281 0.04 -5.83 0.34
N ILE A 282 1.00 -5.42 1.16
CA ILE A 282 2.42 -5.35 0.82
C ILE A 282 3.11 -6.57 1.44
N LYS A 283 3.80 -7.36 0.61
CA LYS A 283 4.41 -8.63 1.01
C LYS A 283 5.93 -8.63 0.89
N LYS A 284 6.50 -7.68 0.15
CA LYS A 284 7.95 -7.47 0.02
C LYS A 284 8.27 -5.99 0.15
N VAL A 285 9.18 -5.65 1.06
CA VAL A 285 9.67 -4.29 1.25
C VAL A 285 11.18 -4.29 1.01
N THR A 286 11.64 -3.43 0.09
CA THR A 286 13.07 -3.17 -0.10
C THR A 286 13.38 -1.83 0.57
N ARG A 287 14.13 -1.85 1.66
CA ARG A 287 14.49 -0.66 2.43
C ARG A 287 15.52 0.17 1.68
N ALA A 288 15.69 1.42 2.10
CA ALA A 288 16.71 2.31 1.55
C ALA A 288 18.16 1.81 1.78
N SER A 289 18.38 0.92 2.75
CA SER A 289 19.65 0.21 2.96
C SER A 289 19.92 -0.89 1.93
N GLY A 290 18.93 -1.25 1.10
CA GLY A 290 18.97 -2.42 0.23
C GLY A 290 18.50 -3.72 0.89
N SER A 291 18.19 -3.72 2.19
CA SER A 291 17.66 -4.91 2.86
C SER A 291 16.25 -5.24 2.36
N VAL A 292 15.99 -6.53 2.14
CA VAL A 292 14.68 -7.04 1.72
C VAL A 292 14.00 -7.69 2.91
N GLU A 293 12.79 -7.25 3.20
CA GLU A 293 11.95 -7.74 4.28
C GLU A 293 10.65 -8.33 3.72
N TRP A 294 10.20 -9.43 4.35
CA TRP A 294 9.08 -10.24 3.88
C TRP A 294 7.92 -10.17 4.87
N TYR A 295 6.74 -9.85 4.33
CA TYR A 295 5.46 -9.77 5.04
C TYR A 295 4.42 -10.71 4.40
N GLY A 296 4.89 -11.75 3.71
CA GLY A 296 4.08 -12.78 3.07
C GLY A 296 4.27 -14.16 3.72
N CYS A 297 4.04 -15.22 2.94
CA CYS A 297 4.23 -16.59 3.43
C CYS A 297 5.72 -16.96 3.57
N SER A 298 6.00 -17.91 4.45
CA SER A 298 7.29 -18.60 4.59
C SER A 298 7.09 -20.12 4.45
N ARG A 299 8.15 -20.91 4.68
CA ARG A 299 8.06 -22.38 4.68
C ARG A 299 7.16 -22.89 5.81
N GLU A 300 7.07 -22.13 6.90
CA GLU A 300 6.35 -22.47 8.14
C GLU A 300 4.90 -22.00 8.15
N THR A 301 4.48 -21.18 7.16
CA THR A 301 3.11 -20.66 7.07
C THR A 301 2.42 -21.17 5.80
N PRO A 302 1.07 -21.17 5.74
CA PRO A 302 0.37 -21.44 4.50
C PRO A 302 0.75 -20.47 3.39
N ARG A 303 0.65 -20.91 2.14
CA ARG A 303 0.85 -20.05 0.97
C ARG A 303 -0.20 -18.94 0.94
N CYS A 304 0.09 -17.82 0.26
CA CYS A 304 -0.77 -16.63 0.33
C CYS A 304 -2.13 -16.74 -0.38
N PHE A 305 -2.41 -17.81 -1.12
CA PHE A 305 -3.67 -18.03 -1.82
C PHE A 305 -4.19 -19.44 -1.54
N GLY A 306 -5.52 -19.57 -1.46
CA GLY A 306 -6.18 -20.85 -1.18
C GLY A 306 -6.08 -21.86 -2.33
N SER A 307 -7.04 -22.77 -2.39
CA SER A 307 -7.18 -23.71 -3.51
C SER A 307 -7.42 -22.94 -4.82
N VAL A 308 -6.79 -23.39 -5.89
CA VAL A 308 -6.95 -22.82 -7.23
C VAL A 308 -8.16 -23.48 -7.88
N ILE A 309 -9.10 -22.68 -8.38
CA ILE A 309 -10.35 -23.14 -8.97
C ILE A 309 -10.28 -22.87 -10.48
N ASN A 310 -10.56 -23.89 -11.30
CA ASN A 310 -10.52 -23.80 -12.77
C ASN A 310 -9.21 -23.24 -13.35
N GLY A 311 -8.08 -23.48 -12.65
CA GLY A 311 -6.76 -22.97 -13.05
C GLY A 311 -6.54 -21.48 -12.79
N VAL A 312 -7.43 -20.79 -12.05
CA VAL A 312 -7.34 -19.36 -11.76
C VAL A 312 -7.15 -19.12 -10.24
N PRO A 313 -5.97 -18.63 -9.81
CA PRO A 313 -5.71 -18.29 -8.42
C PRO A 313 -6.43 -17.01 -7.95
N SER A 314 -6.68 -16.90 -6.64
CA SER A 314 -7.45 -15.80 -6.04
C SER A 314 -6.85 -14.40 -6.28
N TYR A 315 -5.54 -14.28 -6.45
CA TYR A 315 -4.88 -12.98 -6.65
C TYR A 315 -5.19 -12.36 -8.03
N LEU A 316 -5.51 -13.17 -9.05
CA LEU A 316 -5.87 -12.64 -10.37
C LEU A 316 -7.23 -11.94 -10.34
N TYR A 317 -8.17 -12.45 -9.54
CA TYR A 317 -9.44 -11.77 -9.23
C TYR A 317 -9.25 -10.46 -8.48
N GLN A 318 -8.11 -10.26 -7.83
CA GLN A 318 -7.75 -8.99 -7.17
C GLN A 318 -6.96 -8.04 -8.09
N HIS A 319 -6.86 -8.37 -9.39
CA HIS A 319 -6.01 -7.65 -10.37
C HIS A 319 -4.55 -7.53 -9.94
N ARG A 320 -4.05 -8.54 -9.22
CA ARG A 320 -2.66 -8.64 -8.78
C ARG A 320 -2.01 -9.88 -9.38
N TYR A 321 -0.69 -9.91 -9.34
CA TYR A 321 0.12 -11.05 -9.75
C TYR A 321 0.42 -11.97 -8.57
N THR A 322 1.21 -13.01 -8.80
CA THR A 322 1.60 -13.95 -7.75
C THR A 322 2.37 -13.22 -6.66
N PRO A 323 2.02 -13.41 -5.37
CA PRO A 323 2.77 -12.86 -4.26
C PRO A 323 4.27 -13.14 -4.38
N PRO A 324 5.15 -12.15 -4.16
CA PRO A 324 6.59 -12.31 -4.38
C PRO A 324 7.21 -13.36 -3.42
N CYS A 325 6.63 -13.52 -2.23
CA CYS A 325 7.00 -14.57 -1.29
C CYS A 325 6.66 -15.98 -1.82
N CYS A 326 5.55 -16.11 -2.55
CA CYS A 326 5.18 -17.36 -3.21
C CYS A 326 6.11 -17.67 -4.36
N LEU A 327 6.45 -16.69 -5.20
CA LEU A 327 7.46 -16.86 -6.26
C LEU A 327 8.83 -17.26 -5.66
N ALA A 328 9.25 -16.64 -4.56
CA ALA A 328 10.47 -17.03 -3.86
C ALA A 328 10.40 -18.46 -3.32
N GLY A 329 9.26 -18.88 -2.79
CA GLY A 329 9.01 -20.26 -2.38
C GLY A 329 9.07 -21.25 -3.55
N LEU A 330 8.39 -20.95 -4.67
CA LEU A 330 8.38 -21.79 -5.87
C LEU A 330 9.79 -21.99 -6.45
N ARG A 331 10.63 -20.94 -6.49
CA ARG A 331 12.04 -21.07 -6.89
C ARG A 331 12.79 -22.05 -5.99
N LYS A 332 12.60 -21.98 -4.66
CA LYS A 332 13.22 -22.92 -3.70
C LYS A 332 12.77 -24.36 -3.92
N VAL A 333 11.47 -24.60 -4.16
CA VAL A 333 10.97 -25.94 -4.50
C VAL A 333 11.56 -26.43 -5.82
N THR A 334 11.63 -25.55 -6.82
CA THR A 334 12.20 -25.87 -8.14
C THR A 334 13.65 -26.29 -8.04
N TYR A 335 14.48 -25.54 -7.30
CA TYR A 335 15.88 -25.88 -7.08
C TYR A 335 16.02 -27.26 -6.43
N HIS A 336 15.26 -27.50 -5.37
CA HIS A 336 15.27 -28.78 -4.67
C HIS A 336 14.89 -29.94 -5.59
N VAL A 337 13.83 -29.78 -6.38
CA VAL A 337 13.38 -30.80 -7.33
C VAL A 337 14.44 -31.08 -8.38
N ILE A 338 15.01 -30.04 -9.00
CA ILE A 338 16.07 -30.18 -9.99
C ILE A 338 17.27 -30.93 -9.40
N ASP A 339 17.76 -30.51 -8.24
CA ASP A 339 18.89 -31.15 -7.55
C ASP A 339 18.62 -32.64 -7.32
N LYS A 340 17.39 -33.00 -6.89
CA LYS A 340 17.00 -34.39 -6.64
C LYS A 340 16.79 -35.23 -7.90
N LEU A 341 16.41 -34.63 -9.03
CA LEU A 341 16.30 -35.32 -10.31
C LEU A 341 17.69 -35.57 -10.92
N GLU A 342 18.58 -34.58 -10.85
CA GLU A 342 19.96 -34.68 -11.34
C GLU A 342 20.80 -35.67 -10.54
N GLU A 343 20.66 -35.69 -9.21
CA GLU A 343 21.37 -36.62 -8.30
C GLU A 343 21.17 -38.10 -8.70
N VAL A 344 19.95 -38.46 -9.12
CA VAL A 344 19.63 -39.82 -9.56
C VAL A 344 19.66 -39.97 -11.08
N GLY A 345 19.98 -38.90 -11.81
CA GLY A 345 20.11 -38.80 -13.27
C GLY A 345 18.82 -39.03 -14.06
N ILE A 346 17.65 -38.67 -13.52
CA ILE A 346 16.39 -38.68 -14.29
C ILE A 346 16.48 -37.66 -15.42
N ARG A 347 16.08 -38.03 -16.64
CA ARG A 347 15.96 -37.08 -17.75
C ARG A 347 14.70 -36.25 -17.56
N PHE A 348 14.87 -34.93 -17.50
CA PHE A 348 13.78 -33.96 -17.34
C PHE A 348 14.01 -32.73 -18.22
N TRP A 349 12.96 -31.92 -18.39
CA TRP A 349 12.98 -30.66 -19.10
C TRP A 349 11.95 -29.68 -18.53
N LEU A 350 12.18 -28.37 -18.68
CA LEU A 350 11.14 -27.39 -18.40
C LEU A 350 9.95 -27.53 -19.34
N GLU A 351 8.75 -27.40 -18.79
CA GLU A 351 7.51 -27.67 -19.50
C GLU A 351 6.50 -26.53 -19.35
N GLY A 352 5.57 -26.43 -20.31
CA GLY A 352 4.41 -25.54 -20.27
C GLY A 352 4.76 -24.08 -19.94
N GLN A 353 4.07 -23.52 -18.94
CA GLN A 353 4.22 -22.11 -18.56
C GLN A 353 5.60 -21.80 -17.93
N SER A 354 6.28 -22.79 -17.36
CA SER A 354 7.62 -22.62 -16.82
C SER A 354 8.65 -22.41 -17.93
N LEU A 355 8.55 -23.18 -19.02
CA LEU A 355 9.38 -22.97 -20.20
C LEU A 355 9.08 -21.63 -20.88
N LEU A 356 7.80 -21.23 -20.94
CA LEU A 356 7.40 -19.91 -21.45
C LEU A 356 8.00 -18.77 -20.62
N GLY A 357 7.98 -18.88 -19.29
CA GLY A 357 8.60 -17.91 -18.39
C GLY A 357 10.11 -17.82 -18.57
N ALA A 358 10.79 -18.97 -18.67
CA ALA A 358 12.21 -19.05 -18.97
C ALA A 358 12.55 -18.31 -20.29
N MET A 359 11.82 -18.58 -21.36
CA MET A 359 12.04 -17.98 -22.67
C MET A 359 11.81 -16.46 -22.70
N ARG A 360 10.90 -15.95 -21.87
CA ARG A 360 10.55 -14.52 -21.84
C ARG A 360 11.51 -13.67 -21.02
N HIS A 361 11.83 -14.11 -19.81
CA HIS A 361 12.59 -13.30 -18.85
C HIS A 361 13.43 -14.14 -17.87
N GLY A 362 13.66 -15.42 -18.19
CA GLY A 362 14.55 -16.29 -17.41
C GLY A 362 14.00 -16.69 -16.04
N ASP A 363 12.68 -16.59 -15.80
CA ASP A 363 12.09 -16.86 -14.48
C ASP A 363 10.61 -17.30 -14.60
N ILE A 364 9.99 -17.65 -13.47
CA ILE A 364 8.57 -17.96 -13.37
C ILE A 364 7.75 -16.75 -13.88
N LEU A 365 6.70 -17.01 -14.66
CA LEU A 365 5.77 -15.94 -15.09
C LEU A 365 5.17 -15.26 -13.86
N PRO A 366 5.05 -13.91 -13.83
CA PRO A 366 4.61 -13.19 -12.64
C PRO A 366 3.25 -13.61 -12.09
N TRP A 367 2.36 -14.14 -12.93
CA TRP A 367 1.00 -14.59 -12.60
C TRP A 367 0.86 -16.10 -12.42
N ASP A 368 1.94 -16.87 -12.53
CA ASP A 368 1.89 -18.32 -12.41
C ASP A 368 1.98 -18.76 -10.94
N HIS A 369 1.37 -19.89 -10.62
CA HIS A 369 1.21 -20.40 -9.25
C HIS A 369 1.90 -21.73 -8.99
N GLU A 370 2.44 -22.34 -10.04
CA GLU A 370 3.13 -23.63 -10.01
C GLU A 370 4.31 -23.60 -10.99
N VAL A 371 5.19 -24.59 -10.88
CA VAL A 371 6.24 -24.84 -11.86
C VAL A 371 6.00 -26.21 -12.47
N GLN A 372 6.24 -26.37 -13.77
CA GLN A 372 5.99 -27.59 -14.51
C GLN A 372 7.29 -28.13 -15.11
N ILE A 373 7.59 -29.39 -14.81
CA ILE A 373 8.75 -30.11 -15.30
C ILE A 373 8.27 -31.41 -15.95
N GLY A 374 8.63 -31.61 -17.22
CA GLY A 374 8.47 -32.87 -17.92
C GLY A 374 9.60 -33.82 -17.58
N LEU A 375 9.31 -35.11 -17.52
CA LEU A 375 10.30 -36.15 -17.19
C LEU A 375 10.04 -37.44 -17.96
N ASN A 376 11.11 -38.19 -18.23
CA ASN A 376 10.98 -39.50 -18.85
C ASN A 376 10.40 -40.51 -17.83
N ARG A 377 9.25 -41.10 -18.18
CA ARG A 377 8.53 -42.06 -17.33
C ARG A 377 9.37 -43.28 -16.97
N ASP A 378 10.24 -43.72 -17.87
CA ASP A 378 11.04 -44.93 -17.68
C ASP A 378 12.16 -44.72 -16.64
N ASP A 379 12.50 -43.46 -16.35
CA ASP A 379 13.51 -43.10 -15.35
C ASP A 379 12.92 -42.99 -13.93
N LEU A 380 11.59 -43.06 -13.76
CA LEU A 380 10.91 -42.85 -12.47
C LEU A 380 11.41 -43.76 -11.35
N ALA A 381 11.81 -44.98 -11.68
CA ALA A 381 12.29 -45.96 -10.70
C ALA A 381 13.63 -45.57 -10.06
N ARG A 382 14.38 -44.63 -10.66
CA ARG A 382 15.68 -44.17 -10.18
C ARG A 382 15.57 -43.29 -8.94
N SER A 383 14.43 -42.59 -8.76
CA SER A 383 14.20 -41.75 -7.59
C SER A 383 13.47 -42.54 -6.49
N PRO A 384 14.09 -42.74 -5.31
CA PRO A 384 13.41 -43.38 -4.18
C PRO A 384 12.26 -42.51 -3.65
N TRP A 385 12.28 -41.20 -3.89
CA TRP A 385 11.19 -40.29 -3.50
C TRP A 385 9.96 -40.51 -4.39
N LEU A 386 10.15 -40.54 -5.71
CA LEU A 386 9.05 -40.78 -6.66
C LEU A 386 8.47 -42.19 -6.51
N VAL A 387 9.31 -43.21 -6.30
CA VAL A 387 8.85 -44.59 -6.07
C VAL A 387 7.95 -44.68 -4.83
N ARG A 388 8.36 -44.07 -3.71
CA ARG A 388 7.54 -44.10 -2.48
C ARG A 388 6.30 -43.20 -2.59
N ALA A 389 6.38 -42.09 -3.32
CA ALA A 389 5.28 -41.16 -3.54
C ALA A 389 4.12 -41.77 -4.36
N LYS A 390 4.35 -42.87 -5.10
CA LYS A 390 3.32 -43.56 -5.89
C LYS A 390 2.14 -44.05 -5.05
N SER A 391 2.40 -44.50 -3.83
CA SER A 391 1.39 -45.12 -2.96
C SER A 391 0.88 -44.19 -1.86
N LYS A 392 1.70 -43.24 -1.39
CA LYS A 392 1.30 -42.25 -0.38
C LYS A 392 2.21 -41.02 -0.43
N PRO A 393 1.75 -39.86 0.07
CA PRO A 393 2.63 -38.70 0.28
C PRO A 393 3.83 -39.05 1.17
N VAL A 394 5.02 -38.58 0.80
CA VAL A 394 6.28 -38.82 1.53
C VAL A 394 7.01 -37.51 1.75
N VAL A 395 7.53 -37.34 2.97
CA VAL A 395 8.38 -36.20 3.34
C VAL A 395 9.82 -36.61 3.15
N ASP A 396 10.61 -35.80 2.46
CA ASP A 396 12.05 -36.04 2.33
C ASP A 396 12.87 -35.48 3.48
N ASN A 397 14.18 -35.70 3.41
CA ASN A 397 15.13 -35.31 4.45
C ASN A 397 15.16 -33.79 4.68
N ASP A 398 14.82 -33.00 3.65
CA ASP A 398 14.80 -31.54 3.71
C ASP A 398 13.41 -31.00 4.09
N GLY A 399 12.39 -31.86 4.16
CA GLY A 399 11.02 -31.54 4.58
C GLY A 399 10.05 -31.20 3.45
N PHE A 400 10.43 -31.41 2.19
CA PHE A 400 9.53 -31.28 1.05
C PHE A 400 8.63 -32.51 0.94
N ILE A 401 7.43 -32.34 0.37
CA ILE A 401 6.45 -33.43 0.25
C ILE A 401 6.34 -33.88 -1.19
N TRP A 402 6.62 -35.15 -1.43
CA TRP A 402 6.45 -35.81 -2.70
C TRP A 402 5.17 -36.63 -2.66
N GLU A 403 4.25 -36.39 -3.59
CA GLU A 403 3.00 -37.12 -3.69
C GLU A 403 2.63 -37.37 -5.16
N LYS A 404 1.94 -38.47 -5.43
CA LYS A 404 1.26 -38.68 -6.71
C LYS A 404 -0.10 -37.98 -6.66
N ALA A 405 -0.41 -37.18 -7.68
CA ALA A 405 -1.71 -36.53 -7.80
C ALA A 405 -2.81 -37.60 -7.96
N THR A 406 -3.93 -37.40 -7.24
CA THR A 406 -5.10 -38.31 -7.27
C THR A 406 -5.74 -38.36 -8.66
N GLU A 407 -5.74 -37.22 -9.33
CA GLU A 407 -6.18 -37.09 -10.70
C GLU A 407 -4.90 -36.95 -11.55
N GLY A 408 -4.69 -37.88 -12.49
CA GLY A 408 -3.81 -37.73 -13.67
C GLY A 408 -2.36 -38.10 -13.59
N GLU A 409 -1.99 -39.17 -12.89
CA GLU A 409 -0.73 -39.85 -13.20
C GLU A 409 0.52 -38.94 -13.22
N PHE A 410 0.52 -37.86 -12.42
CA PHE A 410 1.64 -36.93 -12.28
C PHE A 410 2.03 -36.79 -10.81
N PHE A 411 3.21 -36.24 -10.53
CA PHE A 411 3.69 -36.05 -9.16
C PHE A 411 3.71 -34.57 -8.78
N LYS A 412 3.50 -34.29 -7.51
CA LYS A 412 3.64 -32.95 -6.92
C LYS A 412 4.75 -32.98 -5.89
N VAL A 413 5.59 -31.97 -5.91
CA VAL A 413 6.57 -31.72 -4.86
C VAL A 413 6.21 -30.40 -4.18
N GLN A 414 5.78 -30.45 -2.92
CA GLN A 414 5.31 -29.29 -2.17
C GLN A 414 6.40 -28.72 -1.25
N TYR A 415 6.33 -27.42 -0.99
CA TYR A 415 7.34 -26.70 -0.21
C TYR A 415 7.43 -27.18 1.24
N SER A 416 6.30 -27.44 1.90
CA SER A 416 6.26 -28.06 3.23
C SER A 416 4.88 -28.63 3.53
N LYS A 417 4.71 -29.28 4.70
CA LYS A 417 3.41 -29.72 5.24
C LYS A 417 2.39 -28.60 5.34
N VAL A 418 2.84 -27.38 5.62
CA VAL A 418 1.98 -26.22 5.83
C VAL A 418 1.87 -25.38 4.54
N ASN A 419 2.96 -25.28 3.77
CA ASN A 419 3.01 -24.47 2.57
C ASN A 419 2.94 -25.33 1.30
N HIS A 420 1.77 -25.36 0.66
CA HIS A 420 1.50 -26.18 -0.53
C HIS A 420 1.84 -25.48 -1.87
N LEU A 421 2.79 -24.55 -1.89
CA LEU A 421 3.45 -24.16 -3.15
C LEU A 421 4.17 -25.39 -3.71
N HIS A 422 4.07 -25.63 -5.01
CA HIS A 422 4.54 -26.90 -5.55
C HIS A 422 5.07 -26.82 -6.98
N VAL A 423 5.86 -27.84 -7.31
CA VAL A 423 6.31 -28.17 -8.65
C VAL A 423 5.53 -29.42 -9.11
N ASN A 424 4.94 -29.35 -10.30
CA ASN A 424 4.32 -30.48 -10.99
C ASN A 424 5.36 -31.19 -11.86
N LEU A 425 5.46 -32.50 -11.64
CA LEU A 425 6.35 -33.42 -12.32
C LEU A 425 5.51 -34.30 -13.25
N LEU A 426 5.67 -34.13 -14.56
CA LEU A 426 4.82 -34.69 -15.61
C LEU A 426 5.53 -35.82 -16.35
N PRO A 427 5.20 -37.10 -16.08
CA PRO A 427 5.82 -38.23 -16.78
C PRO A 427 5.35 -38.34 -18.23
N PHE A 428 6.30 -38.44 -19.16
CA PHE A 428 6.06 -38.72 -20.57
C PHE A 428 6.79 -40.00 -21.02
N TYR A 429 6.25 -40.66 -22.04
CA TYR A 429 6.87 -41.81 -22.69
C TYR A 429 6.76 -41.71 -24.20
N THR A 430 7.69 -42.35 -24.91
CA THR A 430 7.66 -42.39 -26.37
C THR A 430 6.60 -43.38 -26.87
N ARG A 431 5.74 -42.92 -27.77
CA ARG A 431 4.82 -43.75 -28.54
C ARG A 431 4.82 -43.27 -29.99
N ASN A 432 5.32 -44.11 -30.90
CA ASN A 432 5.40 -43.82 -32.33
C ASN A 432 6.12 -42.49 -32.67
N GLY A 433 7.23 -42.18 -31.98
CA GLY A 433 8.00 -40.94 -32.19
C GLY A 433 7.36 -39.67 -31.61
N SER A 434 6.29 -39.81 -30.84
CA SER A 434 5.66 -38.73 -30.07
C SER A 434 5.82 -38.97 -28.57
N MET A 435 6.15 -37.94 -27.82
CA MET A 435 6.09 -37.92 -26.36
C MET A 435 4.64 -37.77 -25.93
N THR A 436 4.12 -38.78 -25.24
CA THR A 436 2.74 -38.84 -24.76
C THR A 436 2.69 -39.05 -23.25
N LYS A 437 1.53 -38.79 -22.64
CA LYS A 437 1.28 -38.92 -21.20
C LYS A 437 -0.04 -39.63 -20.94
N ASP A 438 -0.16 -40.30 -19.80
CA ASP A 438 -1.39 -41.00 -19.42
C ASP A 438 -2.49 -40.04 -18.90
N ALA A 439 -2.13 -38.79 -18.58
CA ALA A 439 -2.96 -37.80 -17.91
C ALA A 439 -3.74 -36.87 -18.87
N TRP A 440 -4.91 -37.28 -19.35
CA TRP A 440 -5.66 -36.58 -20.40
C TRP A 440 -6.16 -35.16 -20.08
N PHE A 441 -6.34 -34.75 -18.81
CA PHE A 441 -6.95 -33.45 -18.45
C PHE A 441 -5.96 -32.28 -18.32
N LEU A 442 -4.65 -32.53 -18.25
CA LEU A 442 -3.65 -31.45 -18.28
C LEU A 442 -3.56 -30.90 -19.70
N LYS A 443 -3.70 -29.58 -19.87
CA LYS A 443 -3.68 -28.85 -21.17
C LYS A 443 -2.41 -29.05 -22.02
N ASN A 444 -1.41 -29.78 -21.53
CA ASN A 444 -0.20 -30.10 -22.25
C ASN A 444 -0.49 -31.14 -23.34
N ARG A 445 -0.28 -30.75 -24.61
CA ARG A 445 -0.42 -31.62 -25.78
C ARG A 445 0.78 -32.56 -25.91
N ASP A 446 0.53 -33.72 -26.51
CA ASP A 446 1.58 -34.60 -27.03
C ASP A 446 2.45 -33.82 -28.02
N PHE A 447 3.74 -34.18 -28.11
CA PHE A 447 4.68 -33.47 -28.95
C PHE A 447 5.73 -34.41 -29.55
N PRO A 448 6.28 -34.11 -30.75
CA PRO A 448 7.31 -34.93 -31.37
C PRO A 448 8.56 -35.13 -30.50
N GLU A 449 9.07 -36.35 -30.45
CA GLU A 449 10.24 -36.69 -29.62
C GLU A 449 11.53 -35.96 -30.05
N HIS A 450 11.63 -35.52 -31.31
CA HIS A 450 12.81 -34.80 -31.80
C HIS A 450 13.12 -33.51 -31.03
N PHE A 451 12.12 -32.92 -30.37
CA PHE A 451 12.31 -31.76 -29.49
C PHE A 451 13.21 -32.07 -28.28
N LEU A 452 13.41 -33.35 -27.92
CA LEU A 452 14.27 -33.78 -26.81
C LEU A 452 15.60 -34.38 -27.26
N HIS A 453 15.86 -34.48 -28.58
CA HIS A 453 17.04 -35.15 -29.13
C HIS A 453 17.82 -34.24 -30.10
N PRO A 454 18.85 -33.52 -29.63
CA PRO A 454 19.24 -33.35 -28.22
C PRO A 454 18.36 -32.31 -27.51
N MET A 455 18.28 -32.38 -26.18
CA MET A 455 17.76 -31.27 -25.37
C MET A 455 18.71 -30.08 -25.44
N SER A 456 18.15 -28.88 -25.28
CA SER A 456 18.90 -27.63 -25.10
C SER A 456 18.99 -27.29 -23.60
N SER A 457 19.64 -26.17 -23.28
CA SER A 457 19.65 -25.58 -21.94
C SER A 457 19.13 -24.14 -21.99
N ILE A 458 18.43 -23.71 -20.95
CA ILE A 458 17.90 -22.35 -20.80
C ILE A 458 18.04 -21.88 -19.35
N GLU A 459 18.26 -20.57 -19.17
CA GLU A 459 18.21 -19.96 -17.86
C GLU A 459 16.78 -19.92 -17.32
N PHE A 460 16.58 -20.45 -16.12
CA PHE A 460 15.32 -20.39 -15.40
C PHE A 460 15.56 -20.23 -13.91
N ALA A 461 15.02 -19.16 -13.34
CA ALA A 461 15.25 -18.76 -11.96
C ALA A 461 16.75 -18.72 -11.61
N GLY A 462 17.58 -18.16 -12.49
CA GLY A 462 19.03 -18.01 -12.26
C GLY A 462 19.85 -19.31 -12.27
N ARG A 463 19.30 -20.42 -12.78
CA ARG A 463 20.03 -21.67 -13.05
C ARG A 463 19.88 -22.07 -14.51
N GLN A 464 20.88 -22.76 -15.06
CA GLN A 464 20.75 -23.41 -16.36
C GLN A 464 20.02 -24.73 -16.18
N VAL A 465 18.94 -24.93 -16.93
CA VAL A 465 18.04 -26.09 -16.80
C VAL A 465 17.84 -26.73 -18.17
N PRO A 466 17.76 -28.08 -18.27
CA PRO A 466 17.39 -28.76 -19.50
C PRO A 466 16.03 -28.29 -20.04
N CYS A 467 15.94 -28.12 -21.35
CA CYS A 467 14.71 -27.75 -22.05
C CYS A 467 14.64 -28.41 -23.43
N PRO A 468 13.46 -28.45 -24.05
CA PRO A 468 13.35 -28.86 -25.44
C PRO A 468 14.23 -27.99 -26.37
N ASN A 469 14.79 -28.56 -27.42
CA ASN A 469 15.38 -27.77 -28.50
C ASN A 469 14.30 -26.97 -29.24
N ASN A 470 14.70 -25.99 -30.06
CA ASN A 470 13.77 -25.18 -30.85
C ASN A 470 12.58 -24.65 -30.00
N ILE A 471 12.90 -24.04 -28.85
CA ILE A 471 11.96 -23.67 -27.78
C ILE A 471 10.75 -22.88 -28.30
N ARG A 472 10.96 -21.97 -29.27
CA ARG A 472 9.87 -21.21 -29.90
C ARG A 472 8.86 -22.12 -30.58
N ASP A 473 9.32 -23.01 -31.45
CA ASP A 473 8.45 -23.93 -32.19
C ASP A 473 7.72 -24.87 -31.22
N PHE A 474 8.41 -25.34 -30.18
CA PHE A 474 7.80 -26.15 -29.12
C PHE A 474 6.67 -25.42 -28.39
N LEU A 475 6.90 -24.15 -27.98
CA LEU A 475 5.89 -23.35 -27.28
C LEU A 475 4.72 -22.97 -28.19
N GLU A 476 4.99 -22.59 -29.44
CA GLU A 476 3.94 -22.25 -30.42
C GLU A 476 3.07 -23.46 -30.79
N LEU A 477 3.66 -24.66 -30.85
CA LEU A 477 2.93 -25.93 -31.03
C LEU A 477 1.96 -26.19 -29.86
N LYS A 478 2.41 -25.97 -28.62
CA LYS A 478 1.62 -26.25 -27.42
C LYS A 478 0.52 -25.23 -27.17
N TYR A 479 0.78 -23.97 -27.49
CA TYR A 479 -0.15 -22.87 -27.29
C TYR A 479 -0.65 -22.33 -28.63
N PHE A 480 -0.07 -21.21 -29.08
CA PHE A 480 -0.39 -20.54 -30.32
C PHE A 480 0.82 -19.73 -30.79
N LYS A 481 0.85 -19.38 -32.08
CA LYS A 481 1.90 -18.57 -32.67
C LYS A 481 2.01 -17.20 -32.00
N GLY A 482 3.21 -16.80 -31.58
CA GLY A 482 3.43 -15.52 -30.90
C GLY A 482 3.09 -15.51 -29.39
N VAL A 483 2.91 -16.68 -28.76
CA VAL A 483 2.67 -16.80 -27.31
C VAL A 483 3.82 -16.22 -26.46
N ILE A 484 5.05 -16.25 -26.98
CA ILE A 484 6.24 -15.73 -26.28
C ILE A 484 6.11 -14.22 -26.14
N GLU A 485 5.64 -13.52 -27.16
CA GLU A 485 5.45 -12.08 -27.14
C GLU A 485 4.16 -11.71 -26.39
N ASN A 486 3.07 -12.44 -26.65
CA ASN A 486 1.72 -12.12 -26.17
C ASN A 486 1.18 -13.27 -25.30
N PRO A 487 1.47 -13.30 -23.99
CA PRO A 487 1.05 -14.40 -23.14
C PRO A 487 -0.37 -14.11 -22.65
N GLU A 488 -1.23 -15.11 -22.68
CA GLU A 488 -2.58 -14.96 -22.12
C GLU A 488 -2.55 -15.22 -20.61
N LEU A 489 -3.24 -14.37 -19.84
CA LEU A 489 -3.51 -14.66 -18.44
C LEU A 489 -4.51 -15.83 -18.34
N PRO A 490 -4.33 -16.74 -17.37
CA PRO A 490 -5.30 -17.79 -17.15
C PRO A 490 -6.64 -17.18 -16.69
N GLY A 491 -7.70 -17.50 -17.45
CA GLY A 491 -9.04 -16.93 -17.27
C GLY A 491 -9.24 -15.66 -18.10
N LYS A 492 -10.18 -15.68 -19.05
CA LYS A 492 -10.66 -14.44 -19.68
C LYS A 492 -11.54 -13.72 -18.67
N PHE A 493 -11.00 -12.68 -18.05
CA PHE A 493 -11.75 -11.81 -17.15
C PHE A 493 -12.54 -10.81 -17.99
N VAL A 494 -13.78 -11.13 -18.33
CA VAL A 494 -14.76 -10.10 -18.69
C VAL A 494 -15.38 -9.66 -17.38
N PHE A 495 -14.93 -8.52 -16.86
CA PHE A 495 -15.63 -7.81 -15.81
C PHE A 495 -16.24 -6.58 -16.47
N ASP A 496 -17.58 -6.50 -16.44
CA ASP A 496 -18.33 -5.31 -16.83
C ASP A 496 -18.00 -4.11 -15.93
#